data_AF-A0A947XBZ8-F1
#
_entry.id   AF-A0A947XBZ8-F1
#
_cell.length_a   1.000
_cell.length_b   1.000
_cell.length_c   1.000
_cell.angle_alpha   90.00
_cell.angle_beta   90.00
_cell.angle_gamma   90.00
#
_symmetry.space_group_name_H-M   'P 1'
#
loop_
_entity.id
_entity.type
_entity.pdbx_description
1 polymer ?
#
loop_
_entity_poly.entity_id
_entity_poly.type
_entity_poly.pdbx_seq_one_letter_code
_entity_poly.pdbx_strand_id
1 'polypeptide(L)'
;MASTLQLNLDGFEYKDVYRASQLPLLDARFDAWLAGRDGALQARYRDYRNGGAWVGPEESGLLIAVARELEDFLVAAFGVGPARDGLRAAQERDAVVHAFKREFVKRRIRKQRTQPARDFAELDPLIPSRPDADREWSVARFWADASEAGNAGQLALLEAWLHAACHSDAGRAATSGWVSLALPQATDYFKLVPVVPVPGEDAGRVEGAAAPRRRDGFDLTDTRPDLRHAMDQVD
;
A
#
# COMPACT_ATOMS: atom_id res chain seq x y z
N MET A 1 -24.61 -25.46 1.08
CA MET A 1 -23.68 -26.43 0.48
C MET A 1 -22.28 -25.84 0.58
N ALA A 2 -21.33 -26.52 1.22
CA ALA A 2 -19.98 -26.00 1.34
C ALA A 2 -19.32 -26.06 -0.04
N SER A 3 -19.10 -24.90 -0.67
CA SER A 3 -18.28 -24.82 -1.88
C SER A 3 -16.90 -25.35 -1.56
N THR A 4 -16.59 -26.55 -2.04
CA THR A 4 -15.24 -27.09 -1.95
C THR A 4 -14.39 -26.28 -2.92
N LEU A 5 -13.30 -25.68 -2.42
CA LEU A 5 -12.36 -24.93 -3.25
C LEU A 5 -11.85 -25.85 -4.37
N GLN A 6 -11.99 -25.42 -5.62
CA GLN A 6 -11.52 -26.15 -6.80
C GLN A 6 -10.27 -25.47 -7.36
N LEU A 7 -9.32 -26.29 -7.82
CA LEU A 7 -8.13 -25.83 -8.52
C LEU A 7 -8.32 -26.07 -10.02
N ASN A 8 -7.87 -25.12 -10.84
CA ASN A 8 -7.81 -25.22 -12.30
C ASN A 8 -6.58 -26.01 -12.73
N LEU A 9 -6.40 -27.21 -12.18
CA LEU A 9 -5.31 -28.13 -12.50
C LEU A 9 -5.92 -29.49 -12.86
N ASP A 10 -5.83 -29.87 -14.14
CA ASP A 10 -6.46 -31.10 -14.62
C ASP A 10 -6.04 -32.32 -13.80
N GLY A 11 -6.99 -33.06 -13.24
CA GLY A 11 -6.70 -34.26 -12.45
C GLY A 11 -5.97 -34.00 -11.12
N PHE A 12 -5.96 -32.76 -10.61
CA PHE A 12 -5.41 -32.42 -9.30
C PHE A 12 -6.41 -31.59 -8.50
N GLU A 13 -6.94 -32.15 -7.41
CA GLU A 13 -7.93 -31.47 -6.56
C GLU A 13 -7.27 -30.75 -5.37
N TYR A 14 -7.99 -29.80 -4.76
CA TYR A 14 -7.47 -29.06 -3.60
C TYR A 14 -7.06 -29.97 -2.43
N LYS A 15 -7.80 -31.07 -2.20
CA LYS A 15 -7.47 -32.05 -1.14
C LYS A 15 -6.12 -32.73 -1.36
N ASP A 16 -5.64 -32.79 -2.61
CA ASP A 16 -4.40 -33.46 -2.97
C ASP A 16 -3.16 -32.64 -2.55
N VAL A 17 -3.30 -31.33 -2.32
CA VAL A 17 -2.25 -30.48 -1.72
C VAL A 17 -1.82 -31.00 -0.35
N TYR A 18 -2.72 -31.65 0.39
CA TYR A 18 -2.45 -32.20 1.72
C TYR A 18 -1.90 -33.64 1.67
N ARG A 19 -1.67 -34.20 0.48
CA ARG A 19 -1.19 -35.57 0.29
C ARG A 19 0.21 -35.54 -0.31
N ALA A 20 1.22 -35.88 0.49
CA ALA A 20 2.62 -35.89 0.06
C ALA A 20 2.86 -36.71 -1.22
N SER A 21 2.12 -37.81 -1.41
CA SER A 21 2.21 -38.66 -2.62
C SER A 21 1.70 -37.98 -3.91
N GLN A 22 0.93 -36.91 -3.80
CA GLN A 22 0.40 -36.15 -4.94
C GLN A 22 1.25 -34.92 -5.27
N LEU A 23 2.09 -34.44 -4.36
CA LEU A 23 2.93 -33.26 -4.59
C LEU A 23 3.88 -33.38 -5.80
N PRO A 24 4.44 -34.56 -6.15
CA PRO A 24 5.22 -34.71 -7.39
C PRO A 24 4.41 -34.38 -8.66
N LEU A 25 3.09 -34.61 -8.66
CA LEU A 25 2.23 -34.23 -9.78
C LEU A 25 2.11 -32.70 -9.89
N LEU A 26 1.93 -32.00 -8.77
CA LEU A 26 1.91 -30.54 -8.74
C LEU A 26 3.23 -29.94 -9.22
N ASP A 27 4.35 -30.53 -8.78
CA ASP A 27 5.70 -30.12 -9.20
C ASP A 27 5.89 -30.29 -10.71
N ALA A 28 5.49 -31.43 -11.28
CA ALA A 28 5.55 -31.69 -12.71
C ALA A 28 4.68 -30.70 -13.53
N ARG A 29 3.55 -30.25 -12.98
CA ARG A 29 2.69 -29.24 -13.63
C ARG A 29 3.34 -27.87 -13.65
N PHE A 30 3.95 -27.45 -12.54
CA PHE A 30 4.70 -26.20 -12.52
C PHE A 30 5.91 -26.25 -13.45
N ASP A 31 6.65 -27.35 -13.47
CA ASP A 31 7.79 -27.53 -14.36
C ASP A 31 7.39 -27.48 -15.85
N ALA A 32 6.27 -28.10 -16.23
CA ALA A 32 5.71 -28.00 -17.58
C ALA A 32 5.21 -26.60 -17.93
N TRP A 33 4.59 -25.89 -16.98
CA TRP A 33 4.19 -24.48 -17.12
C TRP A 33 5.40 -23.60 -17.41
N LEU A 34 6.46 -23.74 -16.62
CA LEU A 34 7.70 -23.00 -16.78
C LEU A 34 8.35 -23.29 -18.14
N ALA A 35 8.35 -24.56 -18.58
CA ALA A 35 8.84 -24.93 -19.91
C ALA A 35 8.11 -24.21 -21.04
N GLY A 36 6.79 -24.06 -20.93
CA GLY A 36 5.95 -23.40 -21.93
C GLY A 36 6.12 -21.89 -22.00
N ARG A 37 6.60 -21.25 -20.92
CA ARG A 37 6.80 -19.79 -20.85
C ARG A 37 8.25 -19.37 -21.05
N ASP A 38 9.19 -20.09 -20.43
CA ASP A 38 10.62 -19.84 -20.55
C ASP A 38 11.41 -21.14 -20.32
N GLY A 39 11.73 -21.82 -21.42
CA GLY A 39 12.52 -23.05 -21.40
C GLY A 39 13.96 -22.85 -20.90
N ALA A 40 14.54 -21.67 -21.06
CA ALA A 40 15.89 -21.39 -20.56
C ALA A 40 15.88 -21.23 -19.03
N LEU A 41 14.87 -20.54 -18.48
CA LEU A 41 14.65 -20.43 -17.04
C LEU A 41 14.33 -21.80 -16.43
N GLN A 42 13.51 -22.62 -17.09
CA GLN A 42 13.24 -23.99 -16.66
C GLN A 42 14.53 -24.82 -16.54
N ALA A 43 15.39 -24.79 -17.57
CA ALA A 43 16.64 -25.54 -17.57
C ALA A 43 17.56 -25.12 -16.42
N ARG A 44 17.70 -23.80 -16.19
CA ARG A 44 18.47 -23.24 -15.07
C ARG A 44 17.88 -23.63 -13.71
N TYR A 45 16.56 -23.60 -13.58
CA TYR A 45 15.90 -23.97 -12.33
C TYR A 45 16.04 -25.46 -12.02
N ARG A 46 15.98 -26.33 -13.03
CA ARG A 46 16.26 -27.77 -12.87
C ARG A 46 17.70 -28.03 -12.46
N ASP A 47 18.67 -27.34 -13.07
CA ASP A 47 20.08 -27.43 -12.66
C ASP A 47 20.27 -27.03 -11.19
N TYR A 48 19.68 -25.90 -10.79
CA TYR A 48 19.65 -25.46 -9.40
C TYR A 48 19.08 -26.53 -8.45
N ARG A 49 17.92 -27.11 -8.77
CA ARG A 49 17.29 -28.16 -7.96
C ARG A 49 18.10 -29.45 -7.85
N ASN A 50 18.94 -29.74 -8.84
CA ASN A 50 19.83 -30.90 -8.85
C ASN A 50 21.16 -30.66 -8.13
N GLY A 51 21.31 -29.52 -7.43
CA GLY A 51 22.51 -29.19 -6.68
C GLY A 51 23.61 -28.53 -7.52
N GLY A 52 23.23 -27.85 -8.61
CA GLY A 52 24.16 -27.02 -9.38
C GLY A 52 24.90 -26.01 -8.50
N ALA A 53 26.12 -25.63 -8.89
CA ALA A 53 26.92 -24.66 -8.15
C ALA A 53 26.48 -23.23 -8.48
N TRP A 54 25.57 -22.69 -7.69
CA TRP A 54 25.13 -21.29 -7.76
C TRP A 54 25.73 -20.51 -6.59
N VAL A 55 26.28 -19.32 -6.84
CA VAL A 55 26.91 -18.51 -5.79
C VAL A 55 26.45 -17.06 -5.88
N GLY A 56 25.99 -16.51 -4.76
CA GLY A 56 25.78 -15.08 -4.59
C GLY A 56 24.58 -14.54 -5.40
N PRO A 57 24.73 -13.38 -6.09
CA PRO A 57 23.62 -12.68 -6.75
C PRO A 57 22.88 -13.49 -7.83
N GLU A 58 23.56 -14.47 -8.45
CA GLU A 58 22.99 -15.28 -9.54
C GLU A 58 21.92 -16.24 -9.04
N GLU A 59 22.10 -16.84 -7.86
CA GLU A 59 21.11 -17.68 -7.21
C GLU A 59 19.85 -16.86 -6.88
N SER A 60 20.05 -15.70 -6.25
CA SER A 60 18.95 -14.80 -5.90
C SER A 60 18.19 -14.33 -7.15
N GLY A 61 18.91 -13.98 -8.22
CA GLY A 61 18.33 -13.61 -9.51
C GLY A 61 17.50 -14.73 -10.14
N LEU A 62 17.99 -15.98 -10.08
CA LEU A 62 17.25 -17.16 -10.53
C LEU A 62 15.96 -17.35 -9.72
N LEU A 63 16.04 -17.33 -8.39
CA LEU A 63 14.88 -17.51 -7.51
C LEU A 63 13.83 -16.42 -7.71
N ILE A 64 14.24 -15.16 -7.89
CA ILE A 64 13.33 -14.05 -8.20
C ILE A 64 12.64 -14.26 -9.55
N ALA A 65 13.38 -14.72 -10.58
CA ALA A 65 12.80 -14.99 -11.89
C ALA A 65 11.77 -16.14 -11.82
N VAL A 66 12.10 -17.23 -11.12
CA VAL A 66 11.18 -18.37 -10.92
C VAL A 66 9.96 -17.97 -10.08
N ALA A 67 10.13 -17.12 -9.05
CA ALA A 67 9.04 -16.67 -8.19
C ALA A 67 7.94 -15.92 -8.98
N ARG A 68 8.32 -15.12 -9.99
CA ARG A 68 7.36 -14.43 -10.87
C ARG A 68 6.50 -15.41 -11.66
N GLU A 69 7.12 -16.45 -12.21
CA GLU A 69 6.41 -17.50 -12.94
C GLU A 69 5.55 -18.37 -12.01
N LEU A 70 6.03 -18.60 -10.78
CA LEU A 70 5.28 -19.29 -9.73
C LEU A 70 4.02 -18.49 -9.32
N GLU A 71 4.13 -17.17 -9.17
CA GLU A 71 2.98 -16.30 -8.89
C GLU A 71 1.90 -16.44 -9.97
N ASP A 72 2.28 -16.32 -11.25
CA ASP A 72 1.36 -16.46 -12.37
C ASP A 72 0.74 -17.87 -12.43
N PHE A 73 1.53 -18.91 -12.16
CA PHE A 73 1.03 -20.29 -12.06
C PHE A 73 -0.01 -20.44 -10.95
N LEU A 74 0.24 -19.90 -9.76
CA LEU A 74 -0.71 -19.95 -8.63
C LEU A 74 -1.98 -19.16 -8.96
N VAL A 75 -1.86 -17.98 -9.56
CA VAL A 75 -3.01 -17.18 -9.98
C VAL A 75 -3.90 -17.96 -10.95
N ALA A 76 -3.29 -18.66 -11.92
CA ALA A 76 -4.01 -19.53 -12.85
C ALA A 76 -4.65 -20.74 -12.15
N ALA A 77 -3.88 -21.43 -11.31
CA ALA A 77 -4.31 -22.63 -10.59
C ALA A 77 -5.49 -22.37 -9.65
N PHE A 78 -5.54 -21.20 -9.00
CA PHE A 78 -6.66 -20.81 -8.13
C PHE A 78 -7.77 -20.05 -8.86
N GLY A 79 -7.57 -19.70 -10.14
CA GLY A 79 -8.56 -18.93 -10.92
C GLY A 79 -8.78 -17.50 -10.41
N VAL A 80 -7.77 -16.92 -9.74
CA VAL A 80 -7.87 -15.60 -9.09
C VAL A 80 -7.34 -14.46 -9.97
N GLY A 81 -7.14 -14.70 -11.27
CA GLY A 81 -6.68 -13.70 -12.24
C GLY A 81 -7.45 -12.37 -12.17
N PRO A 82 -8.79 -12.37 -12.30
CA PRO A 82 -9.58 -11.14 -12.24
C PRO A 82 -9.44 -10.39 -10.90
N ALA A 83 -9.34 -11.12 -9.78
CA ALA A 83 -9.16 -10.51 -8.46
C ALA A 83 -7.77 -9.89 -8.31
N ARG A 84 -6.72 -10.59 -8.78
CA ARG A 84 -5.34 -10.06 -8.83
C ARG A 84 -5.25 -8.82 -9.71
N ASP A 85 -5.88 -8.84 -10.88
CA ASP A 85 -5.87 -7.71 -11.82
C ASP A 85 -6.64 -6.51 -11.27
N GLY A 86 -7.76 -6.76 -10.59
CA GLY A 86 -8.50 -5.71 -9.88
C GLY A 86 -7.66 -5.05 -8.77
N LEU A 87 -6.95 -5.85 -7.96
CA LEU A 87 -6.05 -5.32 -6.93
C LEU A 87 -4.89 -4.53 -7.53
N ARG A 88 -4.27 -5.04 -8.61
CA ARG A 88 -3.19 -4.35 -9.32
C ARG A 88 -3.66 -3.02 -9.87
N ALA A 89 -4.82 -2.99 -10.54
CA ALA A 89 -5.39 -1.76 -11.08
C ALA A 89 -5.71 -0.73 -9.98
N ALA A 90 -6.20 -1.18 -8.82
CA ALA A 90 -6.45 -0.31 -7.68
C ALA A 90 -5.15 0.29 -7.12
N GLN A 91 -4.09 -0.50 -7.00
CA GLN A 91 -2.77 -0.02 -6.57
C GLN A 91 -2.16 0.96 -7.59
N GLU A 92 -2.18 0.62 -8.88
CA GLU A 92 -1.67 1.49 -9.96
C GLU A 92 -2.44 2.82 -10.03
N ARG A 93 -3.75 2.80 -9.78
CA ARG A 93 -4.57 4.01 -9.71
C ARG A 93 -4.07 4.97 -8.63
N ASP A 94 -3.74 4.45 -7.45
CA ASP A 94 -3.32 5.25 -6.29
C ASP A 94 -1.81 5.58 -6.27
N ALA A 95 -1.01 4.99 -7.17
CA ALA A 95 0.42 5.30 -7.31
C ALA A 95 0.72 6.82 -7.44
N VAL A 96 -0.19 7.58 -8.05
CA VAL A 96 -0.07 9.05 -8.16
C VAL A 96 -0.14 9.75 -6.80
N VAL A 97 -0.93 9.23 -5.86
CA VAL A 97 -1.06 9.77 -4.50
C VAL A 97 0.23 9.55 -3.71
N HIS A 98 0.79 8.34 -3.79
CA HIS A 98 2.07 8.02 -3.16
C HIS A 98 3.23 8.83 -3.77
N ALA A 99 3.26 8.99 -5.09
CA ALA A 99 4.23 9.85 -5.77
C ALA A 99 4.09 11.32 -5.33
N PHE A 100 2.86 11.85 -5.26
CA PHE A 100 2.59 13.20 -4.76
C PHE A 100 3.15 13.41 -3.34
N LYS A 101 2.90 12.46 -2.43
CA LYS A 101 3.46 12.48 -1.07
C LYS A 101 4.99 12.55 -1.08
N ARG A 102 5.62 11.62 -1.82
CA ARG A 102 7.08 11.43 -1.84
C ARG A 102 7.82 12.58 -2.50
N GLU A 103 7.30 13.07 -3.62
CA GLU A 103 8.04 13.97 -4.52
C GLU A 103 7.68 15.44 -4.31
N PHE A 104 6.46 15.74 -3.87
CA PHE A 104 6.01 17.11 -3.66
C PHE A 104 5.86 17.44 -2.18
N VAL A 105 5.04 16.68 -1.45
CA VAL A 105 4.61 17.02 -0.08
C VAL A 105 5.78 16.98 0.91
N LYS A 106 6.50 15.85 1.01
CA LYS A 106 7.62 15.66 1.95
C LYS A 106 8.70 16.74 1.78
N ARG A 107 8.91 17.25 0.58
CA ARG A 107 9.92 18.27 0.26
C ARG A 107 9.52 19.69 0.68
N ARG A 108 8.23 20.00 0.71
CA ARG A 108 7.70 21.36 0.92
C ARG A 108 7.25 21.62 2.35
N ILE A 109 6.59 20.67 3.00
CA ILE A 109 6.09 20.87 4.37
C ILE A 109 7.23 21.16 5.35
N ARG A 110 8.42 20.55 5.18
CA ARG A 110 9.57 20.80 6.06
C ARG A 110 10.08 22.25 6.04
N LYS A 111 9.76 23.03 5.02
CA LYS A 111 10.33 24.38 4.82
C LYS A 111 9.50 25.51 5.43
N GLN A 112 8.21 25.29 5.74
CA GLN A 112 7.31 26.38 6.13
C GLN A 112 6.51 25.98 7.37
N ARG A 113 6.79 26.67 8.49
CA ARG A 113 6.11 26.52 9.80
C ARG A 113 5.32 27.77 10.22
N THR A 114 5.11 28.67 9.27
CA THR A 114 4.50 29.98 9.50
C THR A 114 3.01 29.96 9.17
N GLN A 115 2.29 31.00 9.54
CA GLN A 115 0.87 31.12 9.17
C GLN A 115 0.73 31.23 7.64
N PRO A 116 -0.28 30.59 7.02
CA PRO A 116 -0.48 30.67 5.58
C PRO A 116 -0.83 32.10 5.15
N ALA A 117 -0.21 32.53 4.04
CA ALA A 117 -0.44 33.87 3.48
C ALA A 117 -1.83 34.04 2.85
N ARG A 118 -2.52 32.93 2.54
CA ARG A 118 -3.86 32.89 1.95
C ARG A 118 -4.69 31.84 2.68
N ASP A 119 -5.99 32.09 2.77
CA ASP A 119 -6.92 31.16 3.42
C ASP A 119 -7.10 29.90 2.58
N PHE A 120 -7.24 28.75 3.26
CA PHE A 120 -7.58 27.49 2.63
C PHE A 120 -8.92 27.59 1.87
N ALA A 121 -9.91 28.31 2.41
CA ALA A 121 -11.21 28.48 1.77
C ALA A 121 -11.15 29.19 0.41
N GLU A 122 -10.14 30.04 0.19
CA GLU A 122 -9.91 30.69 -1.10
C GLU A 122 -9.15 29.80 -2.08
N LEU A 123 -8.29 28.92 -1.57
CA LEU A 123 -7.37 28.11 -2.37
C LEU A 123 -7.99 26.80 -2.81
N ASP A 124 -8.76 26.14 -1.95
CA ASP A 124 -9.30 24.81 -2.20
C ASP A 124 -10.21 24.76 -3.45
N PRO A 125 -11.11 25.73 -3.69
CA PRO A 125 -11.93 25.73 -4.91
C PRO A 125 -11.13 25.89 -6.21
N LEU A 126 -9.89 26.39 -6.14
CA LEU A 126 -9.02 26.58 -7.30
C LEU A 126 -8.34 25.27 -7.74
N ILE A 127 -8.33 24.25 -6.88
CA ILE A 127 -7.81 22.93 -7.24
C ILE A 127 -8.95 22.11 -7.87
N PRO A 128 -8.82 21.68 -9.13
CA PRO A 128 -9.90 21.00 -9.83
C PRO A 128 -10.25 19.66 -9.18
N SER A 129 -11.55 19.39 -9.05
CA SER A 129 -12.08 18.06 -8.70
C SER A 129 -12.32 17.23 -9.95
N ARG A 130 -12.18 15.90 -9.87
CA ARG A 130 -12.61 14.99 -10.92
C ARG A 130 -13.85 14.21 -10.49
N PRO A 131 -14.86 14.03 -11.35
CA PRO A 131 -16.15 13.44 -10.96
C PRO A 131 -16.06 11.98 -10.50
N ASP A 132 -15.10 11.22 -11.05
CA ASP A 132 -14.94 9.78 -10.77
C ASP A 132 -13.76 9.48 -9.82
N ALA A 133 -13.39 10.44 -8.97
CA ALA A 133 -12.28 10.27 -8.03
C ALA A 133 -12.53 10.97 -6.71
N ASP A 134 -11.92 10.45 -5.65
CA ASP A 134 -11.86 11.15 -4.37
C ASP A 134 -11.01 12.43 -4.48
N ARG A 135 -11.15 13.27 -3.46
CA ARG A 135 -10.51 14.58 -3.44
C ARG A 135 -8.98 14.47 -3.38
N GLU A 136 -8.45 13.55 -2.58
CA GLU A 136 -7.00 13.35 -2.46
C GLU A 136 -6.38 12.94 -3.79
N TRP A 137 -6.99 11.98 -4.48
CA TRP A 137 -6.55 11.57 -5.81
C TRP A 137 -6.60 12.73 -6.81
N SER A 138 -7.66 13.55 -6.77
CA SER A 138 -7.81 14.71 -7.66
C SER A 138 -6.68 15.73 -7.46
N VAL A 139 -6.29 16.01 -6.21
CA VAL A 139 -5.17 16.89 -5.88
C VAL A 139 -3.83 16.30 -6.36
N ALA A 140 -3.59 15.01 -6.10
CA ALA A 140 -2.39 14.33 -6.55
C ALA A 140 -2.28 14.30 -8.09
N ARG A 141 -3.40 14.13 -8.79
CA ARG A 141 -3.44 14.19 -10.24
C ARG A 141 -3.18 15.60 -10.77
N PHE A 142 -3.75 16.63 -10.15
CA PHE A 142 -3.47 18.02 -10.49
C PHE A 142 -1.97 18.35 -10.35
N TRP A 143 -1.32 17.83 -9.30
CA TRP A 143 0.12 17.90 -9.17
C TRP A 143 0.85 17.23 -10.34
N ALA A 144 0.51 15.98 -10.65
CA ALA A 144 1.17 15.21 -11.70
C ALA A 144 1.07 15.93 -13.06
N ASP A 145 -0.13 16.38 -13.43
CA ASP A 145 -0.38 17.10 -14.67
C ASP A 145 0.44 18.42 -14.72
N ALA A 146 0.50 19.17 -13.62
CA ALA A 146 1.27 20.40 -13.53
C ALA A 146 2.79 20.16 -13.58
N SER A 147 3.27 19.07 -12.98
CA SER A 147 4.66 18.66 -13.00
C SER A 147 5.11 18.21 -14.39
N GLU A 148 4.29 17.42 -15.09
CA GLU A 148 4.55 16.98 -16.47
C GLU A 148 4.58 18.17 -17.44
N ALA A 149 3.64 19.11 -17.29
CA ALA A 149 3.57 20.31 -18.11
C ALA A 149 4.62 21.39 -17.75
N GLY A 150 5.39 21.21 -16.67
CA GLY A 150 6.31 22.25 -16.16
C GLY A 150 5.60 23.54 -15.74
N ASN A 151 4.33 23.46 -15.33
CA ASN A 151 3.50 24.62 -15.01
C ASN A 151 3.82 25.17 -13.62
N ALA A 152 4.78 26.10 -13.57
CA ALA A 152 5.21 26.73 -12.32
C ALA A 152 4.08 27.44 -11.57
N GLY A 153 3.10 28.01 -12.27
CA GLY A 153 1.96 28.70 -11.66
C GLY A 153 1.05 27.75 -10.89
N GLN A 154 0.72 26.61 -11.49
CA GLN A 154 -0.07 25.56 -10.82
C GLN A 154 0.69 24.91 -9.66
N LEU A 155 1.99 24.68 -9.81
CA LEU A 155 2.82 24.16 -8.73
C LEU A 155 2.93 25.15 -7.56
N ALA A 156 3.03 26.45 -7.83
CA ALA A 156 3.02 27.49 -6.80
C ALA A 156 1.66 27.61 -6.09
N LEU A 157 0.55 27.52 -6.86
CA LEU A 157 -0.80 27.45 -6.29
C LEU A 157 -0.93 26.24 -5.36
N LEU A 158 -0.46 25.07 -5.79
CA LEU A 158 -0.54 23.85 -5.00
C LEU A 158 0.34 23.91 -3.77
N GLU A 159 1.49 24.58 -3.83
CA GLU A 159 2.35 24.81 -2.66
C GLU A 159 1.66 25.73 -1.63
N ALA A 160 0.98 26.80 -2.08
CA ALA A 160 0.18 27.64 -1.20
C ALA A 160 -1.01 26.87 -0.60
N TRP A 161 -1.71 26.06 -1.41
CA TRP A 161 -2.79 25.18 -0.96
C TRP A 161 -2.30 24.18 0.09
N LEU A 162 -1.17 23.51 -0.16
CA LEU A 162 -0.58 22.53 0.75
C LEU A 162 -0.22 23.18 2.10
N HIS A 163 0.37 24.38 2.04
CA HIS A 163 0.72 25.10 3.25
C HIS A 163 -0.53 25.46 4.08
N ALA A 164 -1.58 25.95 3.43
CA ALA A 164 -2.86 26.24 4.09
C ALA A 164 -3.55 24.96 4.60
N ALA A 165 -3.50 23.86 3.85
CA ALA A 165 -4.05 22.56 4.22
C ALA A 165 -3.45 22.04 5.54
N CYS A 166 -2.13 22.15 5.72
CA CYS A 166 -1.46 21.66 6.92
C CYS A 166 -1.55 22.62 8.13
N HIS A 167 -1.58 23.94 7.88
CA HIS A 167 -1.41 24.94 8.95
C HIS A 167 -2.69 25.68 9.36
N SER A 168 -3.82 25.50 8.67
CA SER A 168 -5.12 26.04 9.07
C SER A 168 -6.04 24.97 9.67
N ASP A 169 -6.99 25.37 10.53
CA ASP A 169 -7.99 24.45 11.07
C ASP A 169 -8.92 23.92 9.97
N ALA A 170 -9.38 24.79 9.07
CA ALA A 170 -10.22 24.40 7.94
C ALA A 170 -9.53 23.39 7.02
N GLY A 171 -8.24 23.62 6.71
CA GLY A 171 -7.43 22.73 5.89
C GLY A 171 -7.21 21.36 6.54
N ARG A 172 -6.86 21.33 7.83
CA ARG A 172 -6.67 20.07 8.56
C ARG A 172 -7.95 19.27 8.67
N ALA A 173 -9.10 19.94 8.84
CA ALA A 173 -10.40 19.29 8.86
C ALA A 173 -10.75 18.70 7.48
N ALA A 174 -10.54 19.46 6.40
CA ALA A 174 -10.86 19.05 5.03
C ALA A 174 -9.98 17.91 4.51
N THR A 175 -8.74 17.81 4.99
CA THR A 175 -7.75 16.81 4.56
C THR A 175 -7.50 15.72 5.61
N SER A 176 -8.37 15.62 6.61
CA SER A 176 -8.29 14.61 7.65
C SER A 176 -8.38 13.21 7.05
N GLY A 177 -7.43 12.34 7.40
CA GLY A 177 -7.34 10.97 6.88
C GLY A 177 -6.61 10.82 5.54
N TRP A 178 -6.07 11.90 4.96
CA TRP A 178 -5.31 11.80 3.72
C TRP A 178 -3.94 11.17 3.95
N VAL A 179 -3.68 10.08 3.24
CA VAL A 179 -2.41 9.35 3.29
C VAL A 179 -1.25 10.24 2.81
N SER A 180 -1.49 11.06 1.79
CA SER A 180 -0.52 12.00 1.23
C SER A 180 -0.04 13.08 2.19
N LEU A 181 -0.84 13.42 3.20
CA LEU A 181 -0.50 14.40 4.23
C LEU A 181 -0.18 13.76 5.60
N ALA A 182 -0.31 12.43 5.72
CA ALA A 182 0.10 11.68 6.89
C ALA A 182 1.64 11.65 7.00
N LEU A 183 2.19 12.63 7.72
CA LEU A 183 3.64 12.75 7.93
C LEU A 183 4.10 11.97 9.16
N PRO A 184 5.30 11.36 9.12
CA PRO A 184 5.92 10.77 10.30
C PRO A 184 6.06 11.82 11.40
N GLN A 185 5.56 11.49 12.59
CA GLN A 185 5.75 12.29 13.79
C GLN A 185 7.09 11.95 14.43
N ALA A 186 7.69 12.90 15.14
CA ALA A 186 8.86 12.60 15.95
C ALA A 186 8.44 11.67 17.11
N THR A 187 9.07 10.49 17.19
CA THR A 187 8.80 9.55 18.28
C THR A 187 9.53 10.00 19.53
N ASP A 188 8.78 10.38 20.56
CA ASP A 188 9.30 10.56 21.91
C ASP A 188 9.31 9.20 22.62
N TYR A 189 10.50 8.61 22.76
CA TYR A 189 10.68 7.31 23.40
C TYR A 189 10.33 7.31 24.90
N PHE A 190 10.25 8.47 25.53
CA PHE A 190 9.79 8.60 26.91
C PHE A 190 8.27 8.78 27.01
N LYS A 191 7.56 8.95 25.88
CA LYS A 191 6.11 9.18 25.82
C LYS A 191 5.43 8.37 24.70
N LEU A 192 5.70 7.06 24.65
CA LEU A 192 5.14 6.15 23.66
C LEU A 192 3.62 5.94 23.79
N VAL A 193 3.08 6.14 25.00
CA VAL A 193 1.64 6.07 25.26
C VAL A 193 1.17 7.45 25.70
N PRO A 194 0.38 8.16 24.87
CA PRO A 194 -0.19 9.44 25.27
C PRO A 194 -1.14 9.25 26.46
N VAL A 195 -0.84 9.94 27.55
CA VAL A 195 -1.68 9.95 28.75
C VAL A 195 -2.12 11.37 29.10
N VAL A 196 -3.32 11.48 29.66
CA VAL A 196 -3.89 12.73 30.18
C VAL A 196 -4.19 12.57 31.68
N PRO A 197 -4.08 13.63 32.49
CA PRO A 197 -4.47 13.58 33.90
C PRO A 197 -5.97 13.32 34.03
N VAL A 198 -6.36 12.49 34.99
CA VAL A 198 -7.79 12.30 35.32
C VAL A 198 -8.29 13.52 36.10
N PRO A 199 -9.32 14.25 35.62
CA PRO A 199 -9.82 15.43 36.32
C PRO A 199 -10.35 15.10 37.73
N GLY A 200 -9.95 15.90 38.73
CA GLY A 200 -10.48 15.82 40.09
C GLY A 200 -9.80 14.78 41.01
N GLU A 201 -8.63 14.25 40.62
CA GLU A 201 -7.84 13.36 41.46
C GLU A 201 -6.49 13.97 41.88
N ASP A 202 -6.27 14.08 43.19
CA ASP A 202 -5.05 14.66 43.78
C ASP A 202 -3.83 13.72 43.74
N ALA A 203 -4.03 12.43 43.44
CA ALA A 203 -3.00 11.41 43.43
C ALA A 203 -2.14 11.37 42.15
N GLY A 204 -2.36 12.30 41.20
CA GLY A 204 -1.58 12.37 39.96
C GLY A 204 -1.88 11.22 38.98
N ARG A 205 -3.06 10.61 39.09
CA ARG A 205 -3.50 9.53 38.21
C ARG A 205 -3.67 10.02 36.78
N VAL A 206 -3.29 9.15 35.83
CA VAL A 206 -3.40 9.41 34.40
C VAL A 206 -4.21 8.31 33.71
N GLU A 207 -4.83 8.66 32.59
CA GLU A 207 -5.53 7.74 31.71
C GLU A 207 -5.05 7.91 30.26
N GLY A 208 -5.40 6.96 29.37
CA GLY A 208 -5.05 7.08 27.96
C GLY A 208 -5.74 8.28 27.32
N ALA A 209 -5.03 9.04 26.50
CA ALA A 209 -5.58 10.22 25.83
C ALA A 209 -6.64 9.89 24.77
N ALA A 210 -6.66 8.64 24.29
CA ALA A 210 -7.63 8.16 23.32
C ALA A 210 -8.88 7.61 24.03
N ALA A 211 -10.05 7.78 23.39
CA ALA A 211 -11.28 7.22 23.89
C ALA A 211 -11.15 5.70 24.10
N PRO A 212 -11.57 5.17 25.26
CA PRO A 212 -11.51 3.73 25.51
C PRO A 212 -12.39 3.00 24.49
N ARG A 213 -11.80 2.01 23.81
CA ARG A 213 -12.56 1.15 22.89
C ARG A 213 -13.18 0.03 23.70
N ARG A 214 -14.50 -0.13 23.58
CA ARG A 214 -15.19 -1.30 24.16
C ARG A 214 -14.73 -2.55 23.43
N ARG A 215 -14.12 -3.48 24.15
CA ARG A 215 -13.75 -4.79 23.64
C ARG A 215 -14.67 -5.83 24.25
N ASP A 216 -15.25 -6.68 23.41
CA ASP A 216 -15.97 -7.87 23.82
C ASP A 216 -15.14 -9.10 23.42
N GLY A 217 -14.72 -9.91 24.40
CA GLY A 217 -13.88 -11.08 24.15
C GLY A 217 -12.56 -10.80 23.43
N PHE A 218 -12.21 -11.67 22.46
CA PHE A 218 -10.94 -11.67 21.74
C PHE A 218 -11.01 -11.12 20.31
N ASP A 219 -12.16 -10.57 19.90
CA ASP A 219 -12.35 -10.08 18.53
C ASP A 219 -11.39 -8.93 18.19
N LEU A 220 -11.01 -8.86 16.91
CA LEU A 220 -10.21 -7.76 16.39
C LEU A 220 -11.05 -6.48 16.42
N THR A 221 -10.63 -5.52 17.25
CA THR A 221 -11.27 -4.20 17.34
C THR A 221 -10.71 -3.18 16.34
N ASP A 222 -9.77 -3.61 15.48
CA ASP A 222 -9.16 -2.79 14.44
C ASP A 222 -9.85 -3.06 13.11
N THR A 223 -10.28 -2.00 12.41
CA THR A 223 -10.96 -2.09 11.12
C THR A 223 -10.03 -2.44 9.94
N ARG A 224 -8.72 -2.59 10.19
CA ARG A 224 -7.65 -2.72 9.21
C ARG A 224 -7.57 -1.48 8.28
N PRO A 225 -6.36 -1.05 7.89
CA PRO A 225 -6.21 -0.02 6.87
C PRO A 225 -6.76 -0.51 5.52
N ASP A 226 -7.27 0.41 4.72
CA ASP A 226 -7.57 0.13 3.31
C ASP A 226 -6.28 -0.08 2.50
N LEU A 227 -6.43 -0.43 1.22
CA LEU A 227 -5.29 -0.69 0.33
C LEU A 227 -4.36 0.53 0.22
N ARG A 228 -4.90 1.75 0.08
CA ARG A 228 -4.11 2.98 -0.05
C ARG A 228 -3.25 3.22 1.20
N HIS A 229 -3.83 3.05 2.39
CA HIS A 229 -3.10 3.17 3.65
C HIS A 229 -2.05 2.07 3.82
N ALA A 230 -2.36 0.84 3.42
CA ALA A 230 -1.43 -0.27 3.49
C ALA A 230 -0.21 -0.06 2.56
N MET A 231 -0.44 0.41 1.32
CA MET A 231 0.64 0.64 0.36
C MET A 231 1.56 1.81 0.74
N ASP A 232 1.05 2.80 1.48
CA ASP A 232 1.89 3.88 2.04
C ASP A 232 2.95 3.42 3.04
N GLN A 233 2.81 2.21 3.60
CA GLN A 233 3.81 1.63 4.49
C GLN A 233 4.90 0.85 3.75
N VAL A 234 4.72 0.64 2.44
CA VAL A 234 5.63 -0.12 1.58
C VAL A 234 6.44 0.83 0.67
N ASP A 235 5.81 1.94 0.23
CA ASP A 235 6.37 2.96 -0.70
C ASP A 235 7.12 4.13 -0.04
#